data_AF-A0A5K0V1E6-F1
#
_entry.id   AF-A0A5K0V1E6-F1
#
_cell.length_a   1.000
_cell.length_b   1.000
_cell.length_c   1.000
_cell.angle_alpha   90.00
_cell.angle_beta   90.00
_cell.angle_gamma   90.00
#
_symmetry.space_group_name_H-M   'P 1'
#
loop_
_entity.id
_entity.type
_entity.pdbx_description
1 polymer ?
#
loop_
_entity_poly.entity_id
_entity_poly.type
_entity_poly.pdbx_seq_one_letter_code
_entity_poly.pdbx_strand_id
1 'polypeptide(L)' 'NKSKDINHVAFHRSYPLFASCSDDCLASVFHGMVYSDLNENPCIMALETLTGHQSANGR' A
#
# COMPACT_ATOMS: atom_id res chain seq x y z
N ASN A 1 22.04 -6.58 -0.72
CA ASN A 1 20.67 -6.60 -0.18
C ASN A 1 20.14 -5.17 -0.25
N LYS A 2 19.47 -4.76 -1.35
CA LYS A 2 18.95 -3.38 -1.48
C LYS A 2 17.74 -3.23 -0.57
N SER A 3 17.68 -2.15 0.19
CA SER A 3 16.51 -1.80 0.99
C SER A 3 15.31 -1.58 0.06
N LYS A 4 14.16 -2.16 0.41
CA LYS A 4 12.89 -1.94 -0.30
C LYS A 4 12.16 -0.82 0.43
N ASP A 5 12.64 0.40 0.24
CA ASP A 5 12.08 1.54 0.94
C ASP A 5 10.72 1.89 0.34
N ILE A 6 9.74 2.06 1.23
CA ILE A 6 8.40 2.52 0.85
C ILE A 6 8.49 4.04 0.68
N ASN A 7 8.25 4.50 -0.54
CA ASN A 7 8.37 5.92 -0.88
C ASN A 7 7.05 6.68 -0.79
N HIS A 8 5.93 5.97 -0.97
CA HIS A 8 4.62 6.62 -1.01
C HIS A 8 3.51 5.71 -0.50
N VAL A 9 2.51 6.31 0.14
CA VAL A 9 1.26 5.65 0.54
C VAL A 9 0.10 6.56 0.14
N ALA A 10 -0.96 5.98 -0.44
CA ALA A 10 -2.16 6.71 -0.84
C ALA A 10 -3.40 6.04 -0.27
N PHE A 11 -4.28 6.84 0.35
CA PHE A 11 -5.55 6.38 0.90
C PHE A 11 -6.69 6.76 -0.03
N HIS A 12 -7.60 5.80 -0.26
CA HIS A 12 -8.82 6.06 -0.99
C HIS A 12 -9.79 6.88 -0.13
N ARG A 13 -10.52 7.83 -0.72
CA ARG A 13 -11.33 8.81 0.03
C ARG A 13 -12.61 8.24 0.65
N SER A 14 -13.26 7.30 -0.03
CA SER A 14 -14.58 6.77 0.37
C SER A 14 -14.57 5.30 0.80
N TYR A 15 -13.78 4.47 0.12
CA TYR A 15 -13.58 3.06 0.47
C TYR A 15 -12.39 2.85 1.41
N PRO A 16 -12.44 1.82 2.28
CA PRO A 16 -11.36 1.42 3.18
C PRO A 16 -10.23 0.72 2.40
N LEU A 17 -9.61 1.43 1.47
CA LEU A 17 -8.53 0.95 0.61
C LEU A 17 -7.34 1.90 0.72
N PHE A 18 -6.13 1.34 0.70
CA PHE A 18 -4.90 2.11 0.54
C PHE A 18 -3.89 1.33 -0.30
N ALA A 19 -2.95 2.05 -0.89
CA ALA A 19 -1.85 1.45 -1.64
C ALA A 19 -0.51 2.00 -1.16
N SER A 20 0.50 1.15 -1.11
CA SER A 20 1.90 1.54 -0.87
C SER A 20 2.74 1.27 -2.12
N CYS A 21 3.71 2.14 -2.39
CA CYS A 21 4.65 2.00 -3.49
C CYS A 21 6.08 2.00 -2.96
N SER A 22 6.93 1.15 -3.55
CA SER A 22 8.32 0.92 -3.14
C SER A 22 9.30 1.15 -4.30
N ASP A 23 10.59 1.29 -3.97
CA ASP A 23 11.69 1.41 -4.94
C ASP A 23 11.79 0.23 -5.92
N ASP A 24 11.26 -0.94 -5.57
CA ASP A 24 11.21 -2.12 -6.44
C ASP A 24 10.11 -2.05 -7.51
N CYS A 25 9.48 -0.88 -7.70
CA CYS A 25 8.45 -0.63 -8.72
C CYS A 25 7.20 -1.49 -8.55
N LEU A 26 6.97 -1.97 -7.33
CA LEU A 26 5.75 -2.66 -6.93
C LEU A 26 4.83 -1.68 -6.21
N ALA A 27 3.54 -1.79 -6.51
CA ALA A 27 2.49 -1.12 -5.76
C ALA A 27 1.58 -2.18 -5.13
N SER A 28 1.52 -2.21 -3.80
CA SER A 28 0.70 -3.17 -3.05
C SER A 28 -0.60 -2.50 -2.62
N VAL A 29 -1.73 -3.12 -2.95
CA VAL A 29 -3.08 -2.63 -2.62
C VAL A 29 -3.62 -3.42 -1.43
N PHE A 30 -4.21 -2.70 -0.48
CA PHE A 30 -4.72 -3.25 0.77
C PHE A 30 -6.14 -2.78 1.04
N HIS A 31 -6.92 -3.64 1.68
CA HIS A 31 -8.10 -3.27 2.44
C HIS A 31 -7.67 -2.87 3.85
N GLY A 32 -8.05 -1.68 4.30
CA GLY A 32 -7.69 -1.11 5.60
C GLY A 32 -8.90 -0.47 6.25
N MET A 33 -9.61 -1.24 7.08
CA MET A 33 -10.80 -0.77 7.78
C MET A 33 -10.45 -0.32 9.19
N VAL A 34 -10.86 0.90 9.54
CA VAL A 34 -10.79 1.44 10.90
C VAL A 34 -12.22 1.67 11.36
N TYR A 35 -12.57 1.12 12.51
CA TYR A 35 -13.90 1.19 13.08
C TYR A 35 -14.02 2.44 13.95
N SER A 36 -15.23 3.00 14.04
CA SER A 36 -15.51 4.16 14.90
C SER A 36 -15.53 3.80 16.38
N ASP A 37 -15.78 2.53 16.70
CA ASP A 37 -15.65 2.00 18.06
C ASP A 37 -14.16 1.76 18.36
N LEU A 38 -13.66 2.40 19.41
CA LEU A 38 -12.25 2.32 19.83
C LEU A 38 -11.89 0.97 20.47
N ASN A 39 -12.87 0.12 20.80
CA ASN A 39 -12.63 -1.24 21.26
C ASN A 39 -12.49 -2.26 20.12
N GLU A 40 -12.73 -1.85 18.88
CA GLU A 40 -12.55 -2.72 17.71
C GLU A 40 -11.17 -2.52 17.08
N ASN A 41 -10.44 -3.62 16.89
CA ASN A 41 -9.14 -3.58 16.25
C ASN A 41 -9.28 -3.25 14.75
N PRO A 42 -8.39 -2.43 14.17
CA PRO A 42 -8.39 -2.19 12.74
C PRO A 42 -8.07 -3.47 11.96
N CYS A 43 -8.71 -3.63 10.80
CA CYS A 43 -8.47 -4.76 9.91
C CYS A 43 -7.61 -4.33 8.72
N ILE A 44 -6.49 -5.02 8.49
CA ILE A 44 -5.60 -4.79 7.34
C ILE A 44 -5.43 -6.10 6.59
N MET A 45 -5.74 -6.09 5.30
CA MET A 45 -5.62 -7.26 4.42
C MET A 45 -4.98 -6.87 3.09
N ALA A 46 -3.97 -7.63 2.66
CA ALA A 46 -3.40 -7.50 1.32
C ALA A 46 -4.40 -8.00 0.27
N LEU A 47 -4.56 -7.25 -0.81
CA LEU A 47 -5.48 -7.60 -1.91
C LEU A 47 -4.69 -8.02 -3.16
N GLU A 48 -3.88 -7.12 -3.70
CA GLU A 48 -3.24 -7.29 -4.99
C GLU A 48 -1.87 -6.62 -5.03
N THR A 49 -0.95 -7.18 -5.80
CA THR A 49 0.34 -6.54 -6.10
C THR A 49 0.36 -6.11 -7.55
N LEU A 50 0.30 -4.81 -7.77
CA LEU A 50 0.35 -4.21 -9.10
C LEU A 50 1.82 -4.15 -9.55
N THR A 51 2.05 -4.66 -10.76
CA THR A 51 3.35 -4.68 -11.44
C THR A 51 3.25 -3.92 -12.76
N GLY A 52 4.38 -3.45 -13.28
CA GLY A 52 4.44 -2.76 -14.58
C GLY A 52 4.97 -1.33 -14.51
N HIS A 53 5.16 -0.79 -13.31
CA HIS A 53 5.95 0.44 -13.14
C HIS A 53 7.42 0.14 -13.47
N GLN A 54 8.07 1.06 -14.17
CA GLN A 54 9.50 0.99 -14.46
C GLN A 54 10.23 2.00 -13.58
N SER A 55 11.39 1.58 -13.08
CA SER A 55 12.29 2.49 -12.37
C SER A 55 12.71 3.57 -13.35
N ALA A 56 12.33 4.82 -13.08
CA ALA A 56 12.67 5.96 -13.93
C ALA A 56 14.20 6.12 -14.13
N ASN A 57 14.99 5.46 -13.28
CA ASN A 57 16.43 5.61 -13.22
C ASN A 57 17.21 4.32 -13.57
N GLY A 58 16.55 3.27 -14.08
CA GLY A 58 17.22 2.00 -14.43
C GLY A 58 18.01 1.36 -13.27
N ARG A 59 17.57 1.61 -12.03
CA ARG A 59 18.21 1.11 -10.80
C ARG A 59 17.59 -0.17 -10.29
#